data_AF-A0A926ZXP4-F1
#
_entry.id   AF-A0A926ZXP4-F1
#
_cell.length_a   1.000
_cell.length_b   1.000
_cell.length_c   1.000
_cell.angle_alpha   90.00
_cell.angle_beta   90.00
_cell.angle_gamma   90.00
#
_symmetry.space_group_name_H-M   'P 1'
#
loop_
_entity.id
_entity.type
_entity.pdbx_description
1 polymer ?
#
loop_
_entity_poly.entity_id
_entity_poly.type
_entity_poly.pdbx_seq_one_letter_code
_entity_poly.pdbx_strand_id
1 'polypeptide(L)'
;MKPLKIQILNRSLWVVLGLVIALVCFGLLQLIEPVGLAPVRQGSQLLQFSGRALLVASDADMVATAYADGRLDRIPNVEDALTSIALPLDFERPIVSSVRVSNSVMSWPQIVAVSPDQQHAYVAEVRSHPPDNVQQLSSIEAMPEGEIITVVDIANLQQPRVIQTVSMGRNPKHLSISPNGQLLAINLEEAGRELVIAEIQPDGTLGEMTGFSIAANLPSGVVPEAAIWHPSGNFLALTTTGDDPGNALASAVAFYTVTQSGQAIQIQLYDRPLAVGNHLSHARFTADGRFLLVPDLKWRMHGLRALNYLLNRRGEMTAIRFEPEQNRPPEVTSRAVVGLGPEGFALSPDNRLIATVNLRRTYLSPNLPPAWRGKPYSSLSLVQLDPQSGQLTTLEEYGFEGLLPEQATFDATGDALAVVIYHNREPNPRTGVVEFWNVVSGDPPRLERTGFRLDVVRGAHDIVLVP
;
A
#
# COMPACT_ATOMS: atom_id res chain seq x y z
N MET A 1 61.84 9.96 3.29
CA MET A 1 60.57 10.17 2.56
C MET A 1 59.82 8.84 2.43
N LYS A 2 58.50 8.90 2.56
CA LYS A 2 57.47 7.86 2.80
C LYS A 2 57.45 6.62 1.86
N PRO A 3 57.42 5.37 2.41
CA PRO A 3 56.82 4.21 1.74
C PRO A 3 55.41 3.84 2.31
N LEU A 4 54.91 4.56 3.31
CA LEU A 4 53.67 4.21 4.03
C LEU A 4 52.37 4.34 3.19
N LYS A 5 52.41 4.95 2.00
CA LYS A 5 51.20 5.17 1.18
C LYS A 5 50.80 3.97 0.32
N ILE A 6 51.71 3.05 -0.02
CA ILE A 6 51.44 1.97 -1.01
C ILE A 6 50.74 0.76 -0.35
N GLN A 7 51.08 0.41 0.89
CA GLN A 7 50.46 -0.74 1.58
C GLN A 7 49.01 -0.48 2.02
N ILE A 8 48.68 0.76 2.39
CA ILE A 8 47.30 1.14 2.75
C ILE A 8 46.40 1.11 1.51
N LEU A 9 46.92 1.55 0.34
CA LEU A 9 46.18 1.53 -0.92
C LEU A 9 45.82 0.10 -1.36
N ASN A 10 46.74 -0.86 -1.21
CA ASN A 10 46.49 -2.27 -1.53
C ASN A 10 45.45 -2.90 -0.60
N ARG A 11 45.47 -2.61 0.71
CA ARG A 11 44.47 -3.14 1.65
C ARG A 11 43.07 -2.60 1.35
N SER A 12 42.95 -1.30 1.08
CA SER A 12 41.66 -0.70 0.69
C SER A 12 41.11 -1.29 -0.60
N LEU A 13 41.98 -1.56 -1.59
CA LEU A 13 41.57 -2.19 -2.84
C LEU A 13 41.03 -3.62 -2.64
N TRP A 14 41.68 -4.44 -1.80
CA TRP A 14 41.19 -5.79 -1.47
C TRP A 14 39.88 -5.76 -0.69
N VAL A 15 39.68 -4.79 0.20
CA VAL A 15 38.40 -4.60 0.91
C VAL A 15 37.29 -4.22 -0.07
N VAL A 16 37.55 -3.27 -0.97
CA VAL A 16 36.58 -2.88 -2.01
C VAL A 16 36.25 -4.06 -2.92
N LEU A 17 37.27 -4.80 -3.39
CA LEU A 17 37.07 -5.98 -4.23
C LEU A 17 36.27 -7.06 -3.50
N GLY A 18 36.59 -7.33 -2.23
CA GLY A 18 35.84 -8.28 -1.40
C GLY A 18 34.37 -7.88 -1.23
N LEU A 19 34.10 -6.59 -1.02
CA LEU A 19 32.74 -6.06 -0.92
C LEU A 19 31.98 -6.16 -2.25
N VAL A 20 32.64 -5.86 -3.37
CA VAL A 20 32.07 -6.05 -4.72
C VAL A 20 31.74 -7.52 -4.97
N ILE A 21 32.65 -8.44 -4.67
CA ILE A 21 32.42 -9.88 -4.81
C ILE A 21 31.24 -10.32 -3.92
N ALA A 22 31.21 -9.87 -2.66
CA ALA A 22 30.12 -10.20 -1.75
C ALA A 22 28.76 -9.70 -2.26
N LEU A 23 28.70 -8.47 -2.79
CA LEU A 23 27.49 -7.91 -3.40
C LEU A 23 27.07 -8.70 -4.65
N VAL A 24 28.00 -9.05 -5.54
CA VAL A 24 27.71 -9.86 -6.73
C VAL A 24 27.23 -11.25 -6.35
N CYS A 25 27.92 -11.93 -5.42
CA CYS A 25 27.51 -13.24 -4.93
C CYS A 25 26.12 -13.16 -4.26
N PHE A 26 25.86 -12.13 -3.46
CA PHE A 26 24.53 -11.91 -2.88
C PHE A 26 23.48 -11.74 -3.96
N GLY A 27 23.71 -10.87 -4.95
CA GLY A 27 22.78 -10.67 -6.08
C GLY A 27 22.53 -11.95 -6.86
N LEU A 28 23.56 -12.75 -7.14
CA LEU A 28 23.40 -14.06 -7.77
C LEU A 28 22.58 -15.04 -6.92
N LEU A 29 22.74 -15.03 -5.59
CA LEU A 29 21.89 -15.82 -4.69
C LEU A 29 20.42 -15.36 -4.72
N GLN A 30 20.16 -14.08 -4.99
CA GLN A 30 18.79 -13.58 -5.16
C GLN A 30 18.10 -14.12 -6.43
N LEU A 31 18.85 -14.66 -7.40
CA LEU A 31 18.28 -15.32 -8.58
C LEU A 31 17.67 -16.69 -8.26
N ILE A 32 18.00 -17.27 -7.11
CA ILE A 32 17.28 -18.44 -6.61
C ILE A 32 15.86 -17.98 -6.29
N GLU A 33 14.88 -18.55 -6.96
CA GLU A 33 13.46 -18.25 -6.74
C GLU A 33 12.86 -19.29 -5.78
N PRO A 34 12.75 -18.99 -4.46
CA PRO A 34 12.21 -19.96 -3.51
C PRO A 34 10.69 -20.15 -3.62
N VAL A 35 10.02 -19.37 -4.46
CA VAL A 35 8.55 -19.37 -4.60
C VAL A 35 8.23 -19.61 -6.06
N GLY A 36 7.45 -20.64 -6.34
CA GLY A 36 6.98 -20.96 -7.69
C GLY A 36 5.74 -20.13 -8.05
N LEU A 37 5.46 -20.06 -9.35
CA LEU A 37 4.17 -19.59 -9.84
C LEU A 37 3.08 -20.54 -9.35
N ALA A 38 2.03 -20.00 -8.73
CA ALA A 38 0.86 -20.76 -8.37
C ALA A 38 0.20 -21.29 -9.66
N PRO A 39 -0.06 -22.60 -9.75
CA PRO A 39 -0.68 -23.17 -10.93
C PRO A 39 -2.11 -22.66 -11.07
N VAL A 40 -2.50 -22.33 -12.30
CA VAL A 40 -3.92 -22.16 -12.63
C VAL A 40 -4.54 -23.55 -12.61
N ARG A 41 -5.49 -23.79 -11.70
CA ARG A 41 -6.13 -25.11 -11.60
C ARG A 41 -7.12 -25.29 -12.74
N GLN A 42 -6.94 -26.35 -13.54
CA GLN A 42 -7.90 -26.67 -14.59
C GLN A 42 -9.28 -26.95 -13.99
N GLY A 43 -10.29 -26.22 -14.46
CA GLY A 43 -11.66 -26.32 -13.95
C GLY A 43 -11.95 -25.52 -12.68
N SER A 44 -11.01 -24.70 -12.16
CA SER A 44 -11.34 -23.72 -11.12
C SER A 44 -12.19 -22.60 -11.72
N GLN A 45 -13.50 -22.73 -11.62
CA GLN A 45 -14.39 -21.60 -11.85
C GLN A 45 -14.14 -20.59 -10.73
N LEU A 46 -13.96 -19.30 -11.05
CA LEU A 46 -13.95 -18.28 -10.01
C LEU A 46 -15.30 -18.36 -9.29
N LEU A 47 -15.25 -18.49 -7.97
CA LEU A 47 -16.42 -18.33 -7.13
C LEU A 47 -17.00 -16.93 -7.39
N GLN A 48 -18.30 -16.77 -7.26
CA GLN A 48 -18.92 -15.47 -7.49
C GLN A 48 -18.25 -14.41 -6.61
N PHE A 49 -17.69 -13.36 -7.23
CA PHE A 49 -17.06 -12.29 -6.48
C PHE A 49 -18.14 -11.35 -5.94
N SER A 50 -18.37 -11.41 -4.63
CA SER A 50 -19.51 -10.74 -3.98
C SER A 50 -19.19 -9.29 -3.57
N GLY A 51 -20.19 -8.42 -3.74
CA GLY A 51 -20.14 -7.00 -3.39
C GLY A 51 -21.03 -6.18 -4.31
N ARG A 52 -21.00 -4.85 -4.19
CA ARG A 52 -21.62 -3.92 -5.15
C ARG A 52 -20.67 -3.54 -6.29
N ALA A 53 -19.41 -3.28 -5.97
CA ALA A 53 -18.39 -2.90 -6.96
C ALA A 53 -16.97 -3.13 -6.45
N LEU A 54 -16.00 -3.16 -7.38
CA LEU A 54 -14.61 -2.84 -7.10
C LEU A 54 -14.29 -1.46 -7.67
N LEU A 55 -13.58 -0.64 -6.91
CA LEU A 55 -12.96 0.59 -7.41
C LEU A 55 -11.46 0.39 -7.50
N VAL A 56 -10.87 0.82 -8.61
CA VAL A 56 -9.43 0.68 -8.88
C VAL A 56 -8.85 2.03 -9.28
N ALA A 57 -7.85 2.51 -8.53
CA ALA A 57 -7.06 3.68 -8.91
C ALA A 57 -5.87 3.25 -9.78
N SER A 58 -5.66 4.00 -10.86
CA SER A 58 -4.64 3.76 -11.87
C SER A 58 -3.81 5.02 -12.09
N ASP A 59 -2.49 4.89 -11.91
CA ASP A 59 -1.46 5.91 -12.21
C ASP A 59 -0.87 5.62 -13.60
N ALA A 60 -1.32 6.36 -14.60
CA ALA A 60 -0.86 6.21 -15.96
C ALA A 60 0.45 6.96 -16.24
N ASP A 61 0.99 7.71 -15.29
CA ASP A 61 2.13 8.59 -15.50
C ASP A 61 3.48 7.92 -15.45
N MET A 62 3.54 6.64 -15.06
CA MET A 62 4.76 5.87 -15.18
C MET A 62 4.52 4.38 -15.44
N VAL A 63 5.62 3.67 -15.71
CA VAL A 63 5.70 2.21 -15.65
C VAL A 63 6.33 1.78 -14.33
N ALA A 64 6.05 0.54 -13.89
CA ALA A 64 6.55 -0.02 -12.64
C ALA A 64 8.08 0.10 -12.48
N THR A 65 8.83 0.03 -13.59
CA THR A 65 10.29 0.12 -13.56
C THR A 65 10.84 1.51 -13.32
N ALA A 66 10.00 2.55 -13.38
CA ALA A 66 10.39 3.93 -13.11
C ALA A 66 10.96 4.10 -11.69
N TYR A 67 10.49 3.31 -10.71
CA TYR A 67 11.06 3.28 -9.35
C TYR A 67 12.57 3.04 -9.35
N ALA A 68 13.11 2.32 -10.34
CA ALA A 68 14.51 1.97 -10.41
C ALA A 68 15.36 2.96 -11.24
N ASP A 69 14.80 3.56 -12.30
CA ASP A 69 15.58 4.34 -13.28
C ASP A 69 14.97 5.69 -13.69
N GLY A 70 13.82 6.05 -13.12
CA GLY A 70 13.11 7.30 -13.40
C GLY A 70 12.54 7.40 -14.81
N ARG A 71 12.58 6.33 -15.63
CA ARG A 71 12.02 6.32 -16.98
C ARG A 71 10.52 6.04 -16.88
N LEU A 72 9.74 7.04 -17.25
CA LEU A 72 8.29 7.00 -17.07
C LEU A 72 7.59 6.17 -18.16
N ASP A 73 8.14 6.15 -19.38
CA ASP A 73 7.56 5.46 -20.55
C ASP A 73 6.05 5.78 -20.70
N ARG A 74 5.73 7.08 -20.67
CA ARG A 74 4.37 7.63 -20.77
C ARG A 74 3.85 7.48 -22.19
N ILE A 75 2.59 7.06 -22.29
CA ILE A 75 1.92 6.77 -23.56
C ILE A 75 0.79 7.79 -23.77
N PRO A 76 0.69 8.44 -24.95
CA PRO A 76 -0.39 9.38 -25.22
C PRO A 76 -1.78 8.74 -25.05
N ASN A 77 -2.71 9.50 -24.48
CA ASN A 77 -4.11 9.13 -24.22
C ASN A 77 -4.29 7.95 -23.24
N VAL A 78 -3.32 7.69 -22.37
CA VAL A 78 -3.48 6.84 -21.20
C VAL A 78 -3.30 7.76 -20.00
N GLU A 79 -4.38 8.00 -19.28
CA GLU A 79 -4.48 9.01 -18.22
C GLU A 79 -4.90 8.35 -16.92
N ASP A 80 -4.55 8.96 -15.81
CA ASP A 80 -4.96 8.50 -14.49
C ASP A 80 -6.48 8.38 -14.38
N ALA A 81 -6.92 7.32 -13.72
CA ALA A 81 -8.34 7.00 -13.65
C ALA A 81 -8.73 6.31 -12.36
N LEU A 82 -9.99 6.53 -11.97
CA LEU A 82 -10.73 5.66 -11.08
C LEU A 82 -11.65 4.78 -11.93
N THR A 83 -11.46 3.47 -11.87
CA THR A 83 -12.26 2.48 -12.61
C THR A 83 -13.23 1.78 -11.66
N SER A 84 -14.52 1.75 -12.01
CA SER A 84 -15.56 0.98 -11.35
C SER A 84 -15.85 -0.32 -12.11
N ILE A 85 -15.83 -1.44 -11.40
CA ILE A 85 -16.19 -2.77 -11.89
C ILE A 85 -17.44 -3.20 -11.13
N ALA A 86 -18.56 -3.39 -11.81
CA ALA A 86 -19.80 -3.77 -11.15
C ALA A 86 -19.74 -5.23 -10.67
N LEU A 87 -20.32 -5.49 -9.50
CA LEU A 87 -20.44 -6.81 -8.89
C LEU A 87 -21.92 -7.20 -8.69
N PRO A 88 -22.26 -8.50 -8.66
CA PRO A 88 -21.35 -9.64 -8.86
C PRO A 88 -20.80 -9.69 -10.29
N LEU A 89 -19.57 -10.19 -10.42
CA LEU A 89 -18.84 -10.13 -11.68
C LEU A 89 -19.45 -11.08 -12.73
N ASP A 90 -19.88 -10.53 -13.87
CA ASP A 90 -20.15 -11.30 -15.09
C ASP A 90 -18.83 -11.52 -15.83
N PHE A 91 -18.35 -12.77 -15.83
CA PHE A 91 -17.07 -13.15 -16.43
C PHE A 91 -17.06 -13.05 -17.96
N GLU A 92 -18.22 -13.14 -18.60
CA GLU A 92 -18.32 -13.03 -20.05
C GLU A 92 -18.49 -11.57 -20.49
N ARG A 93 -19.19 -10.78 -19.69
CA ARG A 93 -19.55 -9.38 -20.00
C ARG A 93 -19.40 -8.48 -18.78
N PRO A 94 -18.16 -8.26 -18.30
CA PRO A 94 -17.92 -7.43 -17.14
C PRO A 94 -18.35 -5.98 -17.44
N ILE A 95 -19.10 -5.39 -16.51
CA ILE A 95 -19.48 -3.97 -16.57
C ILE A 95 -18.35 -3.16 -15.94
N VAL A 96 -17.58 -2.49 -16.79
CA VAL A 96 -16.43 -1.66 -16.39
C VAL A 96 -16.64 -0.25 -16.92
N SER A 97 -16.43 0.74 -16.07
CA SER A 97 -16.44 2.15 -16.45
C SER A 97 -15.32 2.89 -15.72
N SER A 98 -14.84 3.99 -16.29
CA SER A 98 -13.76 4.77 -15.72
C SER A 98 -14.06 6.25 -15.80
N VAL A 99 -13.59 6.99 -14.81
CA VAL A 99 -13.58 8.45 -14.80
C VAL A 99 -12.14 8.93 -14.57
N ARG A 100 -11.73 9.98 -15.29
CA ARG A 100 -10.39 10.57 -15.14
C ARG A 100 -10.27 11.20 -13.77
N VAL A 101 -9.27 10.77 -13.01
CA VAL A 101 -9.00 11.26 -11.65
C VAL A 101 -7.50 11.25 -11.45
N SER A 102 -6.89 12.40 -11.17
CA SER A 102 -5.46 12.49 -10.85
C SER A 102 -5.15 11.72 -9.58
N ASN A 103 -4.13 10.87 -9.61
CA ASN A 103 -3.70 10.05 -8.48
C ASN A 103 -2.25 9.60 -8.69
N SER A 104 -1.63 8.94 -7.71
CA SER A 104 -0.30 8.38 -7.93
C SER A 104 0.01 7.21 -7.01
N VAL A 105 0.76 6.24 -7.52
CA VAL A 105 1.29 5.10 -6.75
C VAL A 105 2.42 5.50 -5.79
N MET A 106 2.85 6.76 -5.78
CA MET A 106 3.98 7.26 -4.98
C MET A 106 3.71 7.45 -3.48
N SER A 107 2.85 6.60 -2.89
CA SER A 107 2.65 6.41 -1.45
C SER A 107 2.26 4.96 -1.18
N TRP A 108 1.97 4.64 0.08
CA TRP A 108 1.29 3.38 0.39
C TRP A 108 -0.10 3.34 -0.28
N PRO A 109 -0.63 2.14 -0.58
CA PRO A 109 -2.03 1.99 -0.97
C PRO A 109 -2.99 2.51 0.11
N GLN A 110 -4.27 2.65 -0.22
CA GLN A 110 -5.32 3.38 0.54
C GLN A 110 -5.33 4.91 0.29
N ILE A 111 -5.16 5.28 -0.97
CA ILE A 111 -5.42 6.64 -1.48
C ILE A 111 -6.87 6.79 -1.96
N VAL A 112 -7.63 5.69 -1.98
CA VAL A 112 -9.07 5.68 -2.24
C VAL A 112 -9.83 5.33 -0.96
N ALA A 113 -10.84 6.13 -0.61
CA ALA A 113 -11.80 5.82 0.44
C ALA A 113 -13.24 5.84 -0.12
N VAL A 114 -14.12 5.00 0.43
CA VAL A 114 -15.52 4.89 -0.01
C VAL A 114 -16.44 5.19 1.17
N SER A 115 -17.42 6.06 0.95
CA SER A 115 -18.40 6.41 1.98
C SER A 115 -19.22 5.19 2.42
N PRO A 116 -19.64 5.10 3.71
CA PRO A 116 -20.45 3.96 4.19
C PRO A 116 -21.79 3.78 3.47
N ASP A 117 -22.35 4.84 2.89
CA ASP A 117 -23.56 4.77 2.04
C ASP A 117 -23.29 4.17 0.64
N GLN A 118 -22.02 3.90 0.32
CA GLN A 118 -21.53 3.31 -0.92
C GLN A 118 -21.76 4.16 -2.18
N GLN A 119 -22.12 5.44 -2.02
CA GLN A 119 -22.46 6.33 -3.13
C GLN A 119 -21.29 7.20 -3.59
N HIS A 120 -20.26 7.39 -2.75
CA HIS A 120 -19.16 8.32 -3.05
C HIS A 120 -17.80 7.67 -2.80
N ALA A 121 -16.83 8.05 -3.63
CA ALA A 121 -15.42 7.74 -3.45
C ALA A 121 -14.59 9.02 -3.37
N TYR A 122 -13.52 8.97 -2.59
CA TYR A 122 -12.56 10.05 -2.38
C TYR A 122 -11.21 9.54 -2.84
N VAL A 123 -10.50 10.30 -3.66
CA VAL A 123 -9.22 9.90 -4.25
C VAL A 123 -8.18 10.98 -4.00
N ALA A 124 -7.04 10.60 -3.44
CA ALA A 124 -5.92 11.51 -3.20
C ALA A 124 -4.96 11.60 -4.38
N GLU A 125 -4.61 12.83 -4.76
CA GLU A 125 -3.50 13.10 -5.66
C GLU A 125 -2.20 13.19 -4.85
N VAL A 126 -1.54 12.06 -4.64
CA VAL A 126 -0.27 12.00 -3.88
C VAL A 126 0.84 12.79 -4.57
N ARG A 127 0.94 12.61 -5.89
CA ARG A 127 1.82 13.35 -6.81
C ARG A 127 0.98 13.74 -8.01
N SER A 128 1.31 14.87 -8.63
CA SER A 128 0.59 15.34 -9.80
C SER A 128 1.28 14.95 -11.10
N HIS A 129 0.51 15.06 -12.17
CA HIS A 129 0.92 14.76 -13.53
C HIS A 129 2.18 15.52 -13.96
N PRO A 130 3.24 14.84 -14.43
CA PRO A 130 4.41 15.49 -15.01
C PRO A 130 4.04 16.24 -16.29
N PRO A 131 4.77 17.32 -16.66
CA PRO A 131 4.58 17.96 -17.96
C PRO A 131 4.62 16.96 -19.12
N ASP A 132 3.73 17.07 -20.10
CA ASP A 132 3.50 16.06 -21.17
C ASP A 132 4.77 15.63 -21.93
N ASN A 133 5.76 16.51 -22.04
CA ASN A 133 7.02 16.26 -22.73
C ASN A 133 8.07 15.52 -21.88
N VAL A 134 7.77 15.23 -20.61
CA VAL A 134 8.68 14.54 -19.69
C VAL A 134 8.45 13.04 -19.78
N GLN A 135 9.51 12.32 -20.15
CA GLN A 135 9.56 10.84 -20.25
C GLN A 135 10.58 10.23 -19.28
N GLN A 136 11.38 11.07 -18.63
CA GLN A 136 12.38 10.64 -17.67
C GLN A 136 12.60 11.72 -16.61
N LEU A 137 12.73 11.27 -15.37
CA LEU A 137 13.14 12.07 -14.21
C LEU A 137 14.50 11.59 -13.70
N SER A 138 15.14 12.39 -12.84
CA SER A 138 16.36 11.97 -12.13
C SER A 138 16.09 10.80 -11.16
N SER A 139 14.91 10.81 -10.56
CA SER A 139 14.30 9.76 -9.76
C SER A 139 12.80 10.03 -9.70
N ILE A 140 12.00 9.03 -9.33
CA ILE A 140 10.56 9.22 -9.14
C ILE A 140 10.24 10.26 -8.04
N GLU A 141 11.12 10.45 -7.05
CA GLU A 141 10.94 11.48 -6.00
C GLU A 141 10.82 12.92 -6.56
N ALA A 142 11.30 13.14 -7.80
CA ALA A 142 11.19 14.41 -8.51
C ALA A 142 9.85 14.60 -9.23
N MET A 143 8.89 13.67 -9.09
CA MET A 143 7.52 13.85 -9.56
C MET A 143 6.92 15.11 -8.92
N PRO A 144 6.15 15.92 -9.67
CA PRO A 144 5.56 17.14 -9.13
C PRO A 144 4.65 16.85 -7.91
N GLU A 145 4.57 17.81 -7.00
CA GLU A 145 3.76 17.68 -5.80
C GLU A 145 2.27 17.57 -6.15
N GLY A 146 1.54 16.71 -5.45
CA GLY A 146 0.09 16.62 -5.55
C GLY A 146 -0.57 17.54 -4.53
N GLU A 147 -1.76 18.05 -4.84
CA GLU A 147 -2.40 19.07 -4.00
C GLU A 147 -3.90 18.86 -3.77
N ILE A 148 -4.51 17.88 -4.43
CA ILE A 148 -5.97 17.74 -4.46
C ILE A 148 -6.50 16.43 -3.89
N ILE A 149 -7.72 16.49 -3.37
CA ILE A 149 -8.63 15.35 -3.22
C ILE A 149 -9.75 15.49 -4.23
N THR A 150 -10.10 14.41 -4.91
CA THR A 150 -11.22 14.35 -5.85
C THR A 150 -12.36 13.52 -5.24
N VAL A 151 -13.57 14.06 -5.25
CA VAL A 151 -14.81 13.37 -4.85
C VAL A 151 -15.53 12.89 -6.08
N VAL A 152 -15.87 11.60 -6.11
CA VAL A 152 -16.50 10.91 -7.22
C VAL A 152 -17.83 10.32 -6.76
N ASP A 153 -18.93 10.71 -7.41
CA ASP A 153 -20.20 9.99 -7.35
C ASP A 153 -20.06 8.66 -8.10
N ILE A 154 -20.32 7.57 -7.39
CA ILE A 154 -20.28 6.19 -7.86
C ILE A 154 -21.66 5.51 -7.75
N ALA A 155 -22.74 6.25 -7.46
CA ALA A 155 -24.10 5.71 -7.36
C ALA A 155 -24.45 4.89 -8.61
N ASN A 156 -24.17 5.46 -9.79
CA ASN A 156 -24.22 4.76 -11.07
C ASN A 156 -22.82 4.29 -11.51
N LEU A 157 -22.52 3.01 -11.28
CA LEU A 157 -21.22 2.39 -11.60
C LEU A 157 -20.88 2.37 -13.09
N GLN A 158 -21.84 2.56 -13.99
CA GLN A 158 -21.57 2.65 -15.43
C GLN A 158 -21.17 4.07 -15.86
N GLN A 159 -21.44 5.06 -15.00
CA GLN A 159 -21.11 6.46 -15.24
C GLN A 159 -20.65 7.13 -13.94
N PRO A 160 -19.50 6.72 -13.37
CA PRO A 160 -18.91 7.44 -12.26
C PRO A 160 -18.59 8.89 -12.67
N ARG A 161 -18.79 9.85 -11.77
CA ARG A 161 -18.66 11.29 -12.08
C ARG A 161 -17.93 12.03 -10.97
N VAL A 162 -16.95 12.83 -11.36
CA VAL A 162 -16.35 13.80 -10.42
C VAL A 162 -17.42 14.84 -10.05
N ILE A 163 -17.68 15.01 -8.76
CA ILE A 163 -18.63 16.00 -8.23
C ILE A 163 -17.93 17.15 -7.50
N GLN A 164 -16.68 16.93 -7.06
CA GLN A 164 -15.88 17.97 -6.41
C GLN A 164 -14.38 17.68 -6.58
N THR A 165 -13.58 18.74 -6.68
CA THR A 165 -12.12 18.69 -6.53
C THR A 165 -11.73 19.76 -5.53
N VAL A 166 -10.97 19.39 -4.50
CA VAL A 166 -10.61 20.28 -3.40
C VAL A 166 -9.11 20.30 -3.22
N SER A 167 -8.52 21.50 -3.12
CA SER A 167 -7.12 21.65 -2.72
C SER A 167 -6.98 21.41 -1.22
N MET A 168 -6.10 20.48 -0.83
CA MET A 168 -5.98 19.98 0.54
C MET A 168 -4.66 20.38 1.21
N GLY A 169 -3.61 20.57 0.40
CA GLY A 169 -2.22 20.81 0.83
C GLY A 169 -1.28 19.81 0.16
N ARG A 170 0.02 19.88 0.49
CA ARG A 170 1.05 19.14 -0.23
C ARG A 170 1.01 17.63 0.01
N ASN A 171 1.02 16.88 -1.09
CA ASN A 171 1.13 15.42 -1.20
C ASN A 171 0.20 14.68 -0.22
N PRO A 172 -1.14 14.73 -0.41
CA PRO A 172 -2.06 13.90 0.35
C PRO A 172 -1.79 12.42 0.11
N LYS A 173 -1.46 11.66 1.16
CA LYS A 173 -0.94 10.28 1.05
C LYS A 173 -1.91 9.15 1.39
N HIS A 174 -2.86 9.41 2.29
CA HIS A 174 -3.69 8.36 2.87
C HIS A 174 -5.06 8.92 3.24
N LEU A 175 -6.10 8.14 2.98
CA LEU A 175 -7.49 8.49 3.25
C LEU A 175 -8.15 7.46 4.17
N SER A 176 -8.83 7.93 5.22
CA SER A 176 -9.63 7.07 6.10
C SER A 176 -10.92 7.76 6.51
N ILE A 177 -12.06 7.10 6.29
CA ILE A 177 -13.37 7.61 6.68
C ILE A 177 -13.75 7.09 8.07
N SER A 178 -14.31 7.97 8.90
CA SER A 178 -14.81 7.61 10.21
C SER A 178 -15.95 6.60 10.11
N PRO A 179 -16.15 5.70 11.09
CA PRO A 179 -17.18 4.65 11.00
C PRO A 179 -18.61 5.17 10.82
N ASN A 180 -18.90 6.39 11.28
CA ASN A 180 -20.20 7.05 11.09
C ASN A 180 -20.35 7.75 9.72
N GLY A 181 -19.30 7.76 8.89
CA GLY A 181 -19.30 8.34 7.54
C GLY A 181 -19.24 9.87 7.47
N GLN A 182 -18.98 10.55 8.59
CA GLN A 182 -19.08 12.01 8.68
C GLN A 182 -17.73 12.73 8.55
N LEU A 183 -16.61 12.03 8.74
CA LEU A 183 -15.28 12.63 8.76
C LEU A 183 -14.33 11.86 7.87
N LEU A 184 -13.52 12.57 7.09
CA LEU A 184 -12.41 12.04 6.32
C LEU A 184 -11.10 12.49 6.96
N ALA A 185 -10.28 11.56 7.41
CA ALA A 185 -8.90 11.81 7.83
C ALA A 185 -7.98 11.73 6.61
N ILE A 186 -7.11 12.74 6.44
CA ILE A 186 -6.14 12.86 5.36
C ILE A 186 -4.75 13.14 5.94
N ASN A 187 -3.73 12.38 5.54
CA ASN A 187 -2.34 12.71 5.86
C ASN A 187 -1.70 13.57 4.76
N LEU A 188 -0.97 14.60 5.18
CA LEU A 188 -0.27 15.53 4.30
C LEU A 188 1.23 15.56 4.61
N GLU A 189 2.05 15.87 3.61
CA GLU A 189 3.46 16.22 3.81
C GLU A 189 3.62 17.72 4.16
N GLU A 190 2.83 18.26 5.09
CA GLU A 190 2.84 19.68 5.45
C GLU A 190 3.08 19.87 6.95
N ALA A 191 4.22 20.49 7.30
CA ALA A 191 4.59 20.70 8.69
C ALA A 191 3.55 21.60 9.41
N GLY A 192 3.08 21.15 10.57
CA GLY A 192 2.02 21.80 11.35
C GLY A 192 0.59 21.44 10.93
N ARG A 193 0.41 20.72 9.81
CA ARG A 193 -0.87 20.25 9.26
C ARG A 193 -0.76 18.82 8.74
N GLU A 194 0.04 17.96 9.38
CA GLU A 194 0.34 16.62 8.86
C GLU A 194 -0.88 15.68 8.87
N LEU A 195 -1.91 16.00 9.65
CA LEU A 195 -3.22 15.37 9.61
C LEU A 195 -4.29 16.45 9.42
N VAL A 196 -5.16 16.25 8.45
CA VAL A 196 -6.38 17.03 8.25
C VAL A 196 -7.59 16.13 8.49
N ILE A 197 -8.58 16.64 9.20
CA ILE A 197 -9.91 16.03 9.25
C ILE A 197 -10.89 16.96 8.53
N ALA A 198 -11.52 16.43 7.47
CA ALA A 198 -12.54 17.10 6.68
C ALA A 198 -13.93 16.55 7.01
N GLU A 199 -14.94 17.41 7.08
CA GLU A 199 -16.35 17.00 7.18
C GLU A 199 -16.83 16.45 5.84
N ILE A 200 -17.56 15.34 5.88
CA ILE A 200 -18.30 14.79 4.73
C ILE A 200 -19.74 15.27 4.82
N GLN A 201 -20.15 16.05 3.83
CA GLN A 201 -21.51 16.57 3.72
C GLN A 201 -22.50 15.49 3.25
N PRO A 202 -23.82 15.67 3.47
CA PRO A 202 -24.83 14.69 3.04
C PRO A 202 -24.87 14.40 1.53
N ASP A 203 -24.34 15.30 0.70
CA ASP A 203 -24.21 15.12 -0.76
C ASP A 203 -22.86 14.49 -1.17
N GLY A 204 -22.07 14.03 -0.20
CA GLY A 204 -20.75 13.43 -0.41
C GLY A 204 -19.61 14.43 -0.58
N THR A 205 -19.88 15.73 -0.68
CA THR A 205 -18.82 16.73 -0.83
C THR A 205 -18.07 16.95 0.49
N LEU A 206 -16.82 17.40 0.39
CA LEU A 206 -16.01 17.79 1.54
C LEU A 206 -16.31 19.23 1.94
N GLY A 207 -16.58 19.42 3.23
CA GLY A 207 -16.90 20.69 3.89
C GLY A 207 -15.72 21.28 4.66
N GLU A 208 -15.98 21.69 5.91
CA GLU A 208 -14.96 22.29 6.78
C GLU A 208 -13.80 21.33 7.04
N MET A 209 -12.59 21.89 7.15
CA MET A 209 -11.35 21.13 7.31
C MET A 209 -10.55 21.68 8.48
N THR A 210 -10.11 20.80 9.38
CA THR A 210 -9.27 21.15 10.52
C THR A 210 -7.92 20.44 10.40
N GLY A 211 -6.83 21.21 10.42
CA GLY A 211 -5.46 20.68 10.40
C GLY A 211 -4.87 20.51 11.80
N PHE A 212 -4.06 19.46 11.98
CA PHE A 212 -3.45 19.08 13.25
C PHE A 212 -1.95 18.85 13.08
N SER A 213 -1.18 19.46 13.99
CA SER A 213 0.27 19.32 14.09
C SER A 213 0.66 18.05 14.87
N ILE A 214 0.28 16.88 14.37
CA ILE A 214 0.47 15.60 15.07
C ILE A 214 1.94 15.19 15.19
N ALA A 215 2.82 15.66 14.29
CA ALA A 215 4.25 15.36 14.35
C ALA A 215 4.92 15.97 15.60
N ALA A 216 4.33 16.98 16.22
CA ALA A 216 4.84 17.58 17.46
C ALA A 216 4.87 16.60 18.64
N ASN A 217 4.06 15.53 18.59
CA ASN A 217 4.02 14.48 19.59
C ASN A 217 5.00 13.33 19.29
N LEU A 218 5.73 13.40 18.17
CA LEU A 218 6.66 12.39 17.72
C LEU A 218 8.12 12.84 17.96
N PRO A 219 9.07 11.88 18.01
CA PRO A 219 10.49 12.24 18.03
C PRO A 219 10.89 13.06 16.82
N SER A 220 11.92 13.91 16.98
CA SER A 220 12.46 14.72 15.88
C SER A 220 12.85 13.85 14.68
N GLY A 221 12.47 14.28 13.48
CA GLY A 221 12.73 13.58 12.22
C GLY A 221 11.83 12.37 11.95
N VAL A 222 10.79 12.16 12.77
CA VAL A 222 9.74 11.17 12.53
C VAL A 222 8.48 11.89 12.03
N VAL A 223 7.94 11.43 10.92
CA VAL A 223 6.73 11.97 10.28
C VAL A 223 5.63 10.91 10.22
N PRO A 224 4.36 11.30 10.30
CA PRO A 224 3.23 10.39 10.10
C PRO A 224 3.08 10.05 8.61
N GLU A 225 2.65 8.83 8.31
CA GLU A 225 2.43 8.35 6.93
C GLU A 225 0.95 8.04 6.64
N ALA A 226 0.28 7.34 7.56
CA ALA A 226 -1.14 6.99 7.43
C ALA A 226 -1.88 7.16 8.76
N ALA A 227 -3.15 7.52 8.73
CA ALA A 227 -4.03 7.71 9.87
C ALA A 227 -5.31 6.90 9.65
N ILE A 228 -5.54 5.92 10.52
CA ILE A 228 -6.56 4.90 10.36
C ILE A 228 -7.58 5.03 11.49
N TRP A 229 -8.85 5.20 11.14
CA TRP A 229 -9.92 5.20 12.13
C TRP A 229 -10.07 3.84 12.80
N HIS A 230 -10.14 3.86 14.12
CA HIS A 230 -10.62 2.72 14.88
C HIS A 230 -12.14 2.54 14.64
N PRO A 231 -12.67 1.31 14.57
CA PRO A 231 -14.10 1.06 14.32
C PRO A 231 -15.08 1.70 15.32
N SER A 232 -14.62 2.10 16.51
CA SER A 232 -15.44 2.86 17.47
C SER A 232 -15.64 4.33 17.09
N GLY A 233 -14.82 4.88 16.19
CA GLY A 233 -14.84 6.30 15.83
C GLY A 233 -14.21 7.25 16.86
N ASN A 234 -13.71 6.73 17.98
CA ASN A 234 -13.13 7.55 19.07
C ASN A 234 -11.60 7.59 19.05
N PHE A 235 -10.96 6.84 18.14
CA PHE A 235 -9.51 6.72 18.09
C PHE A 235 -8.99 6.69 16.64
N LEU A 236 -7.75 7.16 16.49
CA LEU A 236 -6.94 7.02 15.28
C LEU A 236 -5.65 6.27 15.62
N ALA A 237 -5.24 5.35 14.75
CA ALA A 237 -3.88 4.80 14.75
C ALA A 237 -3.08 5.43 13.62
N LEU A 238 -1.84 5.81 13.90
CA LEU A 238 -0.94 6.42 12.93
C LEU A 238 0.31 5.59 12.76
N THR A 239 0.63 5.25 11.53
CA THR A 239 1.96 4.71 11.19
C THR A 239 2.92 5.87 10.97
N THR A 240 4.16 5.68 11.40
CA THR A 240 5.20 6.71 11.27
C THR A 240 6.41 6.19 10.52
N THR A 241 7.16 7.13 9.95
CA THR A 241 8.43 6.88 9.30
C THR A 241 9.45 7.94 9.73
N GLY A 242 10.72 7.59 9.81
CA GLY A 242 11.79 8.52 10.16
C GLY A 242 13.14 7.99 9.72
N ASP A 243 14.04 8.89 9.37
CA ASP A 243 15.27 8.48 8.69
C ASP A 243 16.38 8.06 9.63
N ASP A 244 16.29 8.32 10.93
CA ASP A 244 17.34 7.98 11.89
C ASP A 244 17.34 6.47 12.24
N PRO A 245 18.34 5.68 11.77
CA PRO A 245 18.40 4.26 12.07
C PRO A 245 18.71 3.96 13.53
N GLY A 246 19.23 4.94 14.29
CA GLY A 246 19.46 4.82 15.73
C GLY A 246 18.21 5.10 16.56
N ASN A 247 17.15 5.64 15.96
CA ASN A 247 15.91 5.95 16.63
C ASN A 247 14.95 4.74 16.55
N ALA A 248 14.75 4.05 17.67
CA ALA A 248 13.81 2.93 17.76
C ALA A 248 12.36 3.31 17.42
N LEU A 249 12.00 4.60 17.48
CA LEU A 249 10.70 5.13 17.10
C LEU A 249 10.65 5.71 15.68
N ALA A 250 11.70 5.49 14.86
CA ALA A 250 11.71 5.83 13.45
C ALA A 250 10.60 5.10 12.66
N SER A 251 10.15 3.94 13.14
CA SER A 251 9.05 3.19 12.55
C SER A 251 8.14 2.69 13.66
N ALA A 252 7.19 3.53 14.04
CA ALA A 252 6.32 3.35 15.18
C ALA A 252 4.84 3.41 14.78
N VAL A 253 3.99 2.99 15.71
CA VAL A 253 2.55 3.25 15.67
C VAL A 253 2.19 4.11 16.86
N ALA A 254 1.51 5.23 16.60
CA ALA A 254 0.97 6.12 17.63
C ALA A 254 -0.56 6.06 17.63
N PHE A 255 -1.16 5.99 18.80
CA PHE A 255 -2.62 6.00 18.96
C PHE A 255 -3.07 7.34 19.50
N TYR A 256 -4.18 7.85 19.00
CA TYR A 256 -4.75 9.13 19.40
C TYR A 256 -6.22 8.97 19.74
N THR A 257 -6.67 9.67 20.77
CA THR A 257 -8.08 9.87 21.06
C THR A 257 -8.61 11.00 20.18
N VAL A 258 -9.80 10.80 19.62
CA VAL A 258 -10.55 11.82 18.91
C VAL A 258 -11.80 12.16 19.70
N THR A 259 -11.97 13.42 20.07
CA THR A 259 -13.19 13.92 20.71
C THR A 259 -13.81 15.01 19.86
N GLN A 260 -15.13 14.98 19.77
CA GLN A 260 -15.90 15.95 19.01
C GLN A 260 -16.88 16.67 19.94
N SER A 261 -16.86 18.00 19.90
CA SER A 261 -17.79 18.87 20.62
C SER A 261 -18.39 19.88 19.64
N GLY A 262 -19.59 19.58 19.14
CA GLY A 262 -20.16 20.28 17.99
C GLY A 262 -19.30 20.07 16.75
N GLN A 263 -18.84 21.16 16.12
CA GLN A 263 -17.91 21.12 14.98
C GLN A 263 -16.44 21.04 15.40
N ALA A 264 -16.12 21.31 16.68
CA ALA A 264 -14.73 21.28 17.13
C ALA A 264 -14.25 19.85 17.33
N ILE A 265 -13.14 19.50 16.67
CA ILE A 265 -12.47 18.22 16.80
C ILE A 265 -11.17 18.41 17.57
N GLN A 266 -10.95 17.58 18.58
CA GLN A 266 -9.70 17.53 19.33
C GLN A 266 -9.05 16.16 19.14
N ILE A 267 -7.73 16.20 18.94
CA ILE A 267 -6.90 15.01 18.78
C ILE A 267 -5.82 15.05 19.86
N GLN A 268 -5.74 14.01 20.67
CA GLN A 268 -4.77 13.90 21.75
C GLN A 268 -4.08 12.55 21.70
N LEU A 269 -2.75 12.55 21.87
CA LEU A 269 -1.99 11.30 21.97
C LEU A 269 -2.53 10.45 23.12
N TYR A 270 -2.93 9.21 22.82
CA TYR A 270 -3.54 8.28 23.78
C TYR A 270 -2.50 7.68 24.72
N ASP A 271 -1.38 7.20 24.15
CA ASP A 271 -0.26 6.61 24.89
C ASP A 271 1.04 6.87 24.10
N ARG A 272 2.18 6.55 24.70
CA ARG A 272 3.49 6.63 24.05
C ARG A 272 3.49 5.82 22.73
N PRO A 273 4.05 6.37 21.63
CA PRO A 273 4.20 5.62 20.40
C PRO A 273 4.94 4.29 20.61
N LEU A 274 4.41 3.23 20.00
CA LEU A 274 4.93 1.87 20.08
C LEU A 274 5.92 1.64 18.94
N ALA A 275 7.17 1.27 19.25
CA ALA A 275 8.13 0.85 18.24
C ALA A 275 7.70 -0.51 17.67
N VAL A 276 7.39 -0.58 16.37
CA VAL A 276 6.79 -1.78 15.77
C VAL A 276 7.77 -2.50 14.86
N GLY A 277 8.47 -1.75 14.02
CA GLY A 277 9.18 -2.32 12.89
C GLY A 277 10.26 -1.42 12.34
N ASN A 278 10.48 -1.52 11.04
CA ASN A 278 11.60 -0.93 10.35
C ASN A 278 11.16 -0.03 9.18
N HIS A 279 10.12 -0.40 8.43
CA HIS A 279 9.51 0.45 7.41
C HIS A 279 8.04 0.02 7.22
N LEU A 280 7.12 0.78 7.80
CA LEU A 280 5.70 0.40 7.86
C LEU A 280 4.95 0.94 6.65
N SER A 281 4.04 0.15 6.08
CA SER A 281 3.03 0.62 5.13
C SER A 281 1.70 0.95 5.83
N HIS A 282 0.58 0.95 5.11
CA HIS A 282 -0.73 1.23 5.68
C HIS A 282 -1.15 0.14 6.68
N ALA A 283 -1.86 0.55 7.72
CA ALA A 283 -2.39 -0.35 8.73
C ALA A 283 -3.90 -0.58 8.53
N ARG A 284 -4.46 -1.59 9.18
CA ARG A 284 -5.91 -1.81 9.23
C ARG A 284 -6.32 -2.39 10.57
N PHE A 285 -7.40 -1.89 11.15
CA PHE A 285 -8.00 -2.53 12.32
C PHE A 285 -8.81 -3.76 11.91
N THR A 286 -8.85 -4.77 12.78
CA THR A 286 -9.89 -5.79 12.73
C THR A 286 -11.27 -5.14 12.88
N ALA A 287 -12.31 -5.76 12.33
CA ALA A 287 -13.65 -5.17 12.34
C ALA A 287 -14.18 -4.90 13.77
N ASP A 288 -13.74 -5.68 14.76
CA ASP A 288 -14.04 -5.50 16.18
C ASP A 288 -13.15 -4.47 16.89
N GLY A 289 -12.16 -3.91 16.19
CA GLY A 289 -11.22 -2.90 16.69
C GLY A 289 -10.11 -3.42 17.60
N ARG A 290 -10.12 -4.70 17.97
CA ARG A 290 -9.23 -5.25 19.01
C ARG A 290 -7.77 -5.33 18.59
N PHE A 291 -7.51 -5.46 17.28
CA PHE A 291 -6.16 -5.54 16.75
C PHE A 291 -5.95 -4.57 15.60
N LEU A 292 -4.80 -3.90 15.59
CA LEU A 292 -4.25 -3.21 14.43
C LEU A 292 -3.24 -4.12 13.74
N LEU A 293 -3.41 -4.32 12.44
CA LEU A 293 -2.53 -5.10 11.59
C LEU A 293 -1.65 -4.15 10.77
N VAL A 294 -0.34 -4.39 10.77
CA VAL A 294 0.64 -3.51 10.13
C VAL A 294 1.70 -4.33 9.39
N PRO A 295 1.86 -4.16 8.07
CA PRO A 295 2.99 -4.71 7.33
C PRO A 295 4.26 -3.90 7.63
N ASP A 296 5.37 -4.62 7.76
CA ASP A 296 6.71 -4.06 7.80
C ASP A 296 7.51 -4.58 6.61
N LEU A 297 7.86 -3.68 5.70
CA LEU A 297 8.56 -4.00 4.46
C LEU A 297 10.00 -4.46 4.71
N LYS A 298 10.59 -4.11 5.87
CA LYS A 298 12.02 -4.30 6.19
C LYS A 298 12.95 -3.64 5.18
N TRP A 299 12.53 -2.50 4.62
CA TRP A 299 13.29 -1.78 3.59
C TRP A 299 14.42 -0.93 4.17
N ARG A 300 14.44 -0.56 5.46
CA ARG A 300 15.59 0.19 6.03
C ARG A 300 16.70 -0.76 6.48
N MET A 301 17.82 -0.77 5.77
CA MET A 301 19.05 -1.43 6.23
C MET A 301 20.04 -0.44 6.84
N HIS A 302 20.70 -0.84 7.93
CA HIS A 302 21.73 -0.03 8.56
C HIS A 302 22.94 0.13 7.62
N GLY A 303 23.36 1.37 7.36
CA GLY A 303 24.64 1.70 6.71
C GLY A 303 24.69 1.65 5.17
N LEU A 304 23.66 1.15 4.47
CA LEU A 304 23.64 1.01 3.00
C LEU A 304 22.31 1.47 2.36
N ARG A 305 21.82 2.65 2.75
CA ARG A 305 20.49 3.16 2.35
C ARG A 305 20.24 3.18 0.84
N ALA A 306 21.24 3.56 0.05
CA ALA A 306 21.14 3.59 -1.42
C ALA A 306 20.91 2.20 -2.06
N LEU A 307 21.02 1.11 -1.30
CA LEU A 307 20.78 -0.25 -1.75
C LEU A 307 19.58 -0.91 -1.04
N ASN A 308 18.81 -0.15 -0.26
CA ASN A 308 17.66 -0.66 0.50
C ASN A 308 16.63 -1.36 -0.41
N TYR A 309 16.27 -0.71 -1.53
CA TYR A 309 15.34 -1.24 -2.53
C TYR A 309 15.85 -2.53 -3.21
N LEU A 310 17.14 -2.85 -3.07
CA LEU A 310 17.83 -3.97 -3.70
C LEU A 310 18.12 -5.12 -2.73
N LEU A 311 18.38 -4.79 -1.46
CA LEU A 311 18.84 -5.71 -0.43
C LEU A 311 17.76 -6.04 0.62
N ASN A 312 16.56 -5.47 0.47
CA ASN A 312 15.44 -5.68 1.39
C ASN A 312 15.18 -7.18 1.63
N ARG A 313 14.94 -7.54 2.89
CA ARG A 313 14.65 -8.91 3.29
C ARG A 313 13.16 -9.21 3.11
N ARG A 314 12.76 -10.42 3.47
CA ARG A 314 11.35 -10.76 3.67
C ARG A 314 10.76 -9.85 4.75
N GLY A 315 9.53 -9.40 4.51
CA GLY A 315 8.83 -8.53 5.44
C GLY A 315 8.11 -9.30 6.54
N GLU A 316 7.39 -8.57 7.38
CA GLU A 316 6.59 -9.13 8.49
C GLU A 316 5.20 -8.50 8.51
N MET A 317 4.19 -9.29 8.85
CA MET A 317 2.89 -8.79 9.31
C MET A 317 2.90 -8.76 10.83
N THR A 318 2.53 -7.63 11.42
CA THR A 318 2.49 -7.45 12.88
C THR A 318 1.06 -7.22 13.35
N ALA A 319 0.66 -7.91 14.42
CA ALA A 319 -0.58 -7.67 15.13
C ALA A 319 -0.31 -6.91 16.42
N ILE A 320 -1.03 -5.81 16.62
CA ILE A 320 -0.95 -4.95 17.80
C ILE A 320 -2.32 -4.95 18.46
N ARG A 321 -2.40 -5.42 19.72
CA ARG A 321 -3.62 -5.34 20.50
C ARG A 321 -3.88 -3.88 20.89
N PHE A 322 -5.10 -3.42 20.67
CA PHE A 322 -5.58 -2.11 21.11
C PHE A 322 -7.00 -2.26 21.66
N GLU A 323 -7.12 -2.31 22.99
CA GLU A 323 -8.39 -2.48 23.69
C GLU A 323 -8.51 -1.37 24.75
N PRO A 324 -8.72 -0.10 24.33
CA PRO A 324 -8.59 1.07 25.21
C PRO A 324 -9.56 1.06 26.39
N GLU A 325 -10.74 0.44 26.23
CA GLU A 325 -11.74 0.25 27.29
C GLU A 325 -11.24 -0.60 28.46
N GLN A 326 -10.19 -1.41 28.25
CA GLN A 326 -9.56 -2.21 29.29
C GLN A 326 -8.46 -1.45 30.03
N ASN A 327 -8.20 -0.18 29.70
CA ASN A 327 -7.10 0.63 30.24
C ASN A 327 -5.73 -0.06 30.13
N ARG A 328 -5.49 -0.73 29.00
CA ARG A 328 -4.22 -1.40 28.71
C ARG A 328 -3.46 -0.63 27.62
N PRO A 329 -2.14 -0.45 27.76
CA PRO A 329 -1.34 0.14 26.70
C PRO A 329 -1.38 -0.76 25.46
N PRO A 330 -1.27 -0.18 24.24
CA PRO A 330 -1.14 -0.96 23.02
C PRO A 330 0.10 -1.87 23.09
N GLU A 331 -0.02 -3.12 22.65
CA GLU A 331 1.07 -4.09 22.70
C GLU A 331 1.18 -4.92 21.42
N VAL A 332 2.41 -5.25 21.01
CA VAL A 332 2.60 -6.20 19.91
C VAL A 332 2.34 -7.61 20.43
N THR A 333 1.31 -8.28 19.91
CA THR A 333 0.95 -9.64 20.33
C THR A 333 1.59 -10.71 19.46
N SER A 334 1.78 -10.45 18.17
CA SER A 334 2.30 -11.45 17.23
C SER A 334 2.96 -10.83 16.02
N ARG A 335 3.86 -11.60 15.40
CA ARG A 335 4.51 -11.29 14.12
C ARG A 335 4.59 -12.55 13.26
N ALA A 336 4.33 -12.40 11.98
CA ALA A 336 4.44 -13.48 10.99
C ALA A 336 5.27 -13.02 9.79
N VAL A 337 6.17 -13.88 9.31
CA VAL A 337 7.03 -13.56 8.16
C VAL A 337 6.21 -13.67 6.87
N VAL A 338 6.25 -12.64 6.03
CA VAL A 338 5.59 -12.62 4.72
C VAL A 338 6.62 -12.53 3.59
N GLY A 339 6.19 -12.29 2.35
CA GLY A 339 7.07 -12.22 1.18
C GLY A 339 7.98 -10.99 1.15
N LEU A 340 8.60 -10.74 -0.01
CA LEU A 340 9.54 -9.64 -0.20
C LEU A 340 8.82 -8.34 -0.56
N GLY A 341 8.98 -7.32 0.27
CA GLY A 341 8.31 -6.02 0.08
C GLY A 341 6.79 -6.14 0.18
N PRO A 342 6.24 -6.54 1.34
CA PRO A 342 4.80 -6.54 1.59
C PRO A 342 4.27 -5.11 1.65
N GLU A 343 3.56 -4.66 0.61
CA GLU A 343 3.11 -3.27 0.52
C GLU A 343 1.68 -3.14 1.04
N GLY A 344 0.69 -3.57 0.27
CA GLY A 344 -0.70 -3.67 0.70
C GLY A 344 -1.11 -5.05 1.21
N PHE A 345 -2.27 -5.08 1.87
CA PHE A 345 -2.89 -6.31 2.31
C PHE A 345 -4.42 -6.19 2.41
N ALA A 346 -5.08 -7.33 2.28
CA ALA A 346 -6.50 -7.50 2.56
C ALA A 346 -6.69 -8.28 3.88
N LEU A 347 -7.76 -7.94 4.62
CA LEU A 347 -8.26 -8.71 5.76
C LEU A 347 -9.63 -9.28 5.39
N SER A 348 -9.86 -10.57 5.61
CA SER A 348 -11.14 -11.20 5.32
C SER A 348 -12.25 -10.65 6.23
N PRO A 349 -13.52 -10.63 5.78
CA PRO A 349 -14.64 -10.07 6.55
C PRO A 349 -14.82 -10.68 7.96
N ASP A 350 -14.40 -11.93 8.15
CA ASP A 350 -14.47 -12.65 9.42
C ASP A 350 -13.25 -12.45 10.34
N ASN A 351 -12.28 -11.60 9.94
CA ASN A 351 -11.02 -11.34 10.62
C ASN A 351 -10.11 -12.58 10.81
N ARG A 352 -10.17 -13.59 9.91
CA ARG A 352 -9.38 -14.82 10.07
C ARG A 352 -8.23 -14.97 9.09
N LEU A 353 -8.30 -14.32 7.93
CA LEU A 353 -7.30 -14.42 6.87
C LEU A 353 -6.80 -13.06 6.46
N ILE A 354 -5.49 -12.97 6.28
CA ILE A 354 -4.78 -11.81 5.77
C ILE A 354 -4.07 -12.23 4.49
N ALA A 355 -4.31 -11.51 3.40
CA ALA A 355 -3.61 -11.70 2.14
C ALA A 355 -2.71 -10.49 1.90
N THR A 356 -1.40 -10.67 2.02
CA THR A 356 -0.41 -9.61 1.80
C THR A 356 0.14 -9.67 0.38
N VAL A 357 0.17 -8.53 -0.29
CA VAL A 357 0.72 -8.37 -1.64
C VAL A 357 2.21 -8.05 -1.55
N ASN A 358 3.04 -8.83 -2.23
CA ASN A 358 4.49 -8.70 -2.17
C ASN A 358 5.05 -8.32 -3.53
N LEU A 359 5.74 -7.19 -3.60
CA LEU A 359 6.32 -6.67 -4.84
C LEU A 359 7.37 -7.61 -5.43
N ARG A 360 8.13 -8.32 -4.59
CA ARG A 360 9.28 -9.15 -5.00
C ARG A 360 10.26 -8.44 -5.92
N ARG A 361 10.46 -7.13 -5.77
CA ARG A 361 11.40 -6.34 -6.59
C ARG A 361 11.10 -6.39 -8.09
N THR A 362 9.85 -6.61 -8.49
CA THR A 362 9.45 -6.58 -9.90
C THR A 362 9.59 -5.19 -10.54
N TYR A 363 9.68 -4.15 -9.72
CA TYR A 363 9.94 -2.76 -10.10
C TYR A 363 11.40 -2.49 -10.50
N LEU A 364 12.31 -3.44 -10.35
CA LEU A 364 13.70 -3.26 -10.78
C LEU A 364 13.80 -3.33 -12.31
N SER A 365 14.50 -2.35 -12.88
CA SER A 365 14.72 -2.23 -14.33
C SER A 365 15.45 -3.46 -14.90
N PRO A 366 15.05 -3.98 -16.07
CA PRO A 366 15.76 -5.08 -16.75
C PRO A 366 17.16 -4.67 -17.22
N ASN A 367 17.44 -3.35 -17.28
CA ASN A 367 18.72 -2.78 -17.65
C ASN A 367 19.78 -2.89 -16.54
N LEU A 368 19.38 -3.25 -15.32
CA LEU A 368 20.32 -3.53 -14.25
C LEU A 368 21.18 -4.78 -14.57
N PRO A 369 22.40 -4.88 -14.01
CA PRO A 369 23.26 -6.05 -14.19
C PRO A 369 22.51 -7.36 -13.86
N PRO A 370 22.86 -8.50 -14.48
CA PRO A 370 22.12 -9.76 -14.32
C PRO A 370 21.86 -10.18 -12.87
N ALA A 371 22.79 -9.92 -11.95
CA ALA A 371 22.66 -10.21 -10.52
C ALA A 371 21.58 -9.38 -9.79
N TRP A 372 21.03 -8.36 -10.45
CA TRP A 372 20.17 -7.33 -9.86
C TRP A 372 18.94 -6.99 -10.73
N ARG A 373 18.63 -7.84 -11.71
CA ARG A 373 17.43 -7.68 -12.53
C ARG A 373 16.17 -7.93 -11.68
N GLY A 374 15.09 -7.26 -12.03
CA GLY A 374 13.79 -7.48 -11.41
C GLY A 374 13.32 -8.93 -11.55
N LYS A 375 12.73 -9.45 -10.47
CA LYS A 375 12.20 -10.82 -10.45
C LYS A 375 11.11 -10.98 -11.50
N PRO A 376 10.91 -12.17 -12.07
CA PRO A 376 9.94 -12.41 -13.13
C PRO A 376 8.47 -12.35 -12.68
N TYR A 377 8.19 -12.49 -11.40
CA TYR A 377 6.84 -12.53 -10.84
C TYR A 377 6.80 -11.98 -9.41
N SER A 378 5.63 -11.53 -9.01
CA SER A 378 5.27 -11.08 -7.67
C SER A 378 4.66 -12.23 -6.86
N SER A 379 4.21 -11.97 -5.62
CA SER A 379 3.54 -13.02 -4.82
C SER A 379 2.52 -12.50 -3.82
N LEU A 380 1.62 -13.39 -3.41
CA LEU A 380 0.73 -13.21 -2.26
C LEU A 380 1.24 -14.06 -1.09
N SER A 381 1.22 -13.53 0.13
CA SER A 381 1.36 -14.34 1.34
C SER A 381 0.00 -14.46 2.02
N LEU A 382 -0.43 -15.70 2.31
CA LEU A 382 -1.62 -15.95 3.11
C LEU A 382 -1.21 -16.16 4.56
N VAL A 383 -1.79 -15.38 5.46
CA VAL A 383 -1.54 -15.42 6.90
C VAL A 383 -2.86 -15.66 7.62
N GLN A 384 -2.87 -16.59 8.55
CA GLN A 384 -4.00 -16.81 9.45
C GLN A 384 -3.88 -15.92 10.68
N LEU A 385 -4.99 -15.29 11.05
CA LEU A 385 -5.17 -14.54 12.29
C LEU A 385 -6.09 -15.33 13.22
N ASP A 386 -5.64 -15.57 14.44
CA ASP A 386 -6.53 -15.93 15.55
C ASP A 386 -7.19 -14.65 16.08
N PRO A 387 -8.51 -14.45 15.86
CA PRO A 387 -9.20 -13.22 16.24
C PRO A 387 -9.32 -13.02 17.76
N GLN A 388 -8.99 -14.03 18.58
CA GLN A 388 -9.03 -13.91 20.03
C GLN A 388 -7.69 -13.50 20.63
N SER A 389 -6.62 -14.17 20.19
CA SER A 389 -5.28 -13.94 20.74
C SER A 389 -4.49 -12.88 19.96
N GLY A 390 -4.83 -12.63 18.70
CA GLY A 390 -4.03 -11.86 17.76
C GLY A 390 -2.85 -12.65 17.20
N GLN A 391 -2.79 -13.97 17.41
CA GLN A 391 -1.70 -14.80 16.90
C GLN A 391 -1.76 -14.85 15.37
N LEU A 392 -0.61 -14.57 14.73
CA LEU A 392 -0.43 -14.65 13.30
C LEU A 392 0.34 -15.92 12.92
N THR A 393 -0.09 -16.61 11.87
CA THR A 393 0.58 -17.80 11.32
C THR A 393 0.65 -17.71 9.81
N THR A 394 1.85 -17.60 9.23
CA THR A 394 2.02 -17.66 7.78
C THR A 394 1.71 -19.07 7.29
N LEU A 395 0.78 -19.18 6.34
CA LEU A 395 0.36 -20.45 5.76
C LEU A 395 1.21 -20.79 4.52
N GLU A 396 1.16 -19.93 3.50
CA GLU A 396 1.81 -20.17 2.22
C GLU A 396 2.08 -18.86 1.46
N GLU A 397 3.03 -18.90 0.51
CA GLU A 397 3.29 -17.81 -0.43
C GLU A 397 3.09 -18.28 -1.88
N TYR A 398 2.28 -17.55 -2.64
CA TYR A 398 1.83 -17.90 -3.99
C TYR A 398 2.42 -16.93 -5.02
N GLY A 399 3.29 -17.39 -5.92
CA GLY A 399 3.82 -16.55 -7.00
C GLY A 399 2.79 -16.29 -8.11
N PHE A 400 2.79 -15.12 -8.72
CA PHE A 400 1.93 -14.78 -9.86
C PHE A 400 2.56 -13.73 -10.79
N GLU A 401 2.17 -13.76 -12.06
CA GLU A 401 2.75 -12.89 -13.08
C GLU A 401 2.19 -11.47 -13.00
N GLY A 402 3.05 -10.48 -13.14
CA GLY A 402 2.68 -9.08 -13.01
C GLY A 402 3.84 -8.28 -12.45
N LEU A 403 3.81 -6.96 -12.63
CA LEU A 403 4.79 -6.05 -12.05
C LEU A 403 4.10 -5.12 -11.06
N LEU A 404 4.79 -4.89 -9.94
CA LEU A 404 4.44 -3.92 -8.90
C LEU A 404 2.97 -4.06 -8.46
N PRO A 405 2.52 -5.24 -8.00
CA PRO A 405 1.20 -5.34 -7.40
C PRO A 405 1.24 -4.70 -6.01
N GLU A 406 0.25 -3.88 -5.74
CA GLU A 406 0.30 -2.93 -4.63
C GLU A 406 -0.76 -3.25 -3.58
N GLN A 407 -1.98 -3.63 -4.00
CA GLN A 407 -3.10 -3.87 -3.10
C GLN A 407 -3.95 -5.08 -3.50
N ALA A 408 -4.68 -5.63 -2.52
CA ALA A 408 -5.69 -6.64 -2.72
C ALA A 408 -6.93 -6.36 -1.86
N THR A 409 -8.07 -6.97 -2.23
CA THR A 409 -9.27 -6.99 -1.39
C THR A 409 -9.95 -8.35 -1.47
N PHE A 410 -10.43 -8.85 -0.33
CA PHE A 410 -11.40 -9.93 -0.32
C PHE A 410 -12.73 -9.42 -0.89
N ASP A 411 -13.55 -10.34 -1.36
CA ASP A 411 -14.95 -10.06 -1.65
C ASP A 411 -15.78 -9.99 -0.35
N ALA A 412 -17.07 -9.67 -0.46
CA ALA A 412 -17.93 -9.44 0.71
C ALA A 412 -18.16 -10.70 1.57
N THR A 413 -17.98 -11.91 1.01
CA THR A 413 -18.12 -13.17 1.77
C THR A 413 -16.78 -13.71 2.28
N GLY A 414 -15.66 -13.30 1.68
CA GLY A 414 -14.33 -13.81 1.99
C GLY A 414 -13.95 -15.07 1.20
N ASP A 415 -14.76 -15.47 0.22
CA ASP A 415 -14.55 -16.67 -0.60
C ASP A 415 -13.70 -16.38 -1.86
N ALA A 416 -13.49 -15.11 -2.18
CA ALA A 416 -12.65 -14.69 -3.29
C ALA A 416 -11.75 -13.50 -2.93
N LEU A 417 -10.67 -13.33 -3.71
CA LEU A 417 -9.69 -12.27 -3.55
C LEU A 417 -9.40 -11.64 -4.92
N ALA A 418 -9.40 -10.31 -4.99
CA ALA A 418 -8.97 -9.53 -6.14
C ALA A 418 -7.66 -8.83 -5.82
N VAL A 419 -6.72 -8.82 -6.76
CA VAL A 419 -5.38 -8.23 -6.60
C VAL A 419 -5.12 -7.31 -7.78
N VAL A 420 -4.68 -6.08 -7.52
CA VAL A 420 -4.25 -5.17 -8.58
C VAL A 420 -2.79 -5.39 -8.95
N ILE A 421 -2.53 -5.28 -10.24
CA ILE A 421 -1.23 -5.42 -10.87
C ILE A 421 -1.02 -4.18 -11.72
N TYR A 422 0.05 -3.44 -11.44
CA TYR A 422 0.34 -2.16 -12.08
C TYR A 422 0.34 -2.26 -13.61
N HIS A 423 1.06 -3.27 -14.14
CA HIS A 423 0.90 -3.76 -15.51
C HIS A 423 1.65 -5.09 -15.70
N ASN A 424 1.43 -5.75 -16.85
CA ASN A 424 2.22 -6.91 -17.27
C ASN A 424 3.63 -6.50 -17.76
N ARG A 425 4.57 -7.43 -17.78
CA ARG A 425 5.91 -7.19 -18.36
C ARG A 425 5.84 -7.22 -19.88
N GLU A 426 5.66 -6.06 -20.48
CA GLU A 426 5.64 -5.86 -21.93
C GLU A 426 6.28 -4.52 -22.33
N PRO A 427 6.67 -4.30 -23.60
CA PRO A 427 7.46 -3.13 -23.99
C PRO A 427 6.74 -1.77 -23.85
N ASN A 428 5.42 -1.72 -24.01
CA ASN A 428 4.62 -0.50 -23.95
C ASN A 428 3.27 -0.81 -23.30
N PRO A 429 3.26 -1.09 -21.98
CA PRO A 429 2.04 -1.46 -21.30
C PRO A 429 1.03 -0.33 -21.38
N ARG A 430 -0.21 -0.65 -21.75
CA ARG A 430 -1.34 0.30 -21.81
C ARG A 430 -2.40 0.01 -20.76
N THR A 431 -2.35 -1.16 -20.15
CA THR A 431 -3.34 -1.63 -19.18
C THR A 431 -2.67 -2.12 -17.90
N GLY A 432 -3.37 -1.91 -16.79
CA GLY A 432 -3.17 -2.63 -15.54
C GLY A 432 -4.11 -3.83 -15.51
N VAL A 433 -4.00 -4.66 -14.48
CA VAL A 433 -4.82 -5.87 -14.36
C VAL A 433 -5.38 -6.01 -12.96
N VAL A 434 -6.64 -6.42 -12.86
CA VAL A 434 -7.20 -7.04 -11.65
C VAL A 434 -7.22 -8.55 -11.85
N GLU A 435 -6.46 -9.29 -11.05
CA GLU A 435 -6.45 -10.75 -11.06
C GLU A 435 -7.27 -11.32 -9.91
N PHE A 436 -8.07 -12.35 -10.21
CA PHE A 436 -9.01 -12.93 -9.26
C PHE A 436 -8.60 -14.33 -8.80
N TRP A 437 -8.78 -14.60 -7.51
CA TRP A 437 -8.39 -15.82 -6.83
C TRP A 437 -9.56 -16.36 -6.02
N ASN A 438 -9.66 -17.68 -5.91
CA ASN A 438 -10.55 -18.33 -4.95
C ASN A 438 -9.84 -18.45 -3.59
N VAL A 439 -10.59 -18.27 -2.52
CA VAL A 439 -10.19 -18.58 -1.16
C VAL A 439 -10.83 -19.92 -0.81
N VAL A 440 -10.04 -20.99 -0.80
CA VAL A 440 -10.57 -22.32 -0.55
C VAL A 440 -10.50 -22.61 0.94
N SER A 441 -11.67 -22.75 1.56
CA SER A 441 -11.80 -23.17 2.95
C SER A 441 -11.16 -24.56 3.15
N GLY A 442 -10.57 -24.77 4.33
CA GLY A 442 -9.87 -26.00 4.69
C GLY A 442 -9.08 -25.81 5.97
N ASP A 443 -8.36 -26.86 6.38
CA ASP A 443 -7.42 -26.79 7.49
C ASP A 443 -6.05 -27.35 7.05
N PRO A 444 -5.09 -26.49 6.62
CA PRO A 444 -5.21 -25.04 6.54
C PRO A 444 -6.00 -24.54 5.30
N PRO A 445 -6.58 -23.33 5.34
CA PRO A 445 -7.16 -22.68 4.17
C PRO A 445 -6.05 -22.28 3.18
N ARG A 446 -6.41 -22.06 1.90
CA ARG A 446 -5.44 -21.75 0.83
C ARG A 446 -6.01 -20.81 -0.22
N LEU A 447 -5.12 -20.17 -0.98
CA LEU A 447 -5.48 -19.45 -2.21
C LEU A 447 -5.40 -20.38 -3.42
N GLU A 448 -6.31 -20.19 -4.37
CA GLU A 448 -6.33 -20.92 -5.63
C GLU A 448 -6.44 -19.94 -6.82
N ARG A 449 -5.42 -19.95 -7.68
CA ARG A 449 -5.33 -19.09 -8.85
C ARG A 449 -6.36 -19.54 -9.89
N THR A 450 -7.23 -18.63 -10.31
CA THR A 450 -8.26 -18.93 -11.32
C THR A 450 -7.79 -18.68 -12.75
N GLY A 451 -6.81 -17.79 -12.91
CA GLY A 451 -6.37 -17.31 -14.21
C GLY A 451 -7.32 -16.26 -14.83
N PHE A 452 -8.46 -15.96 -14.19
CA PHE A 452 -9.32 -14.87 -14.62
C PHE A 452 -8.68 -13.52 -14.30
N ARG A 453 -8.61 -12.66 -15.32
CA ARG A 453 -7.97 -11.35 -15.29
C ARG A 453 -8.86 -10.35 -16.01
N LEU A 454 -8.97 -9.16 -15.44
CA LEU A 454 -9.69 -8.04 -16.04
C LEU A 454 -8.73 -6.88 -16.27
N ASP A 455 -8.64 -6.43 -17.52
CA ASP A 455 -7.82 -5.28 -17.87
C ASP A 455 -8.50 -4.00 -17.36
N VAL A 456 -7.68 -3.13 -16.78
CA VAL A 456 -8.04 -1.77 -16.34
C VAL A 456 -7.01 -0.78 -16.89
N VAL A 457 -7.18 0.51 -16.61
CA VAL A 457 -6.18 1.52 -16.99
C VAL A 457 -4.81 1.17 -16.39
N ARG A 458 -3.74 1.43 -17.14
CA ARG A 458 -2.36 1.24 -16.71
C ARG A 458 -2.10 1.82 -15.33
N GLY A 459 -1.30 1.10 -14.56
CA GLY A 459 -0.81 1.54 -13.27
C GLY A 459 -1.80 1.33 -12.14
N ALA A 460 -2.62 0.29 -12.24
CA ALA A 460 -3.53 -0.11 -11.18
C ALA A 460 -2.75 -0.42 -9.89
N HIS A 461 -2.98 0.34 -8.83
CA HIS A 461 -2.21 0.23 -7.58
C HIS A 461 -3.05 0.29 -6.31
N ASP A 462 -4.27 0.83 -6.35
CA ASP A 462 -5.19 0.75 -5.23
C ASP A 462 -6.48 0.06 -5.64
N ILE A 463 -7.05 -0.74 -4.74
CA ILE A 463 -8.31 -1.42 -4.95
C ILE A 463 -9.14 -1.46 -3.68
N VAL A 464 -10.41 -1.06 -3.81
CA VAL A 464 -11.35 -1.02 -2.70
C VAL A 464 -12.64 -1.75 -3.10
N LEU A 465 -13.10 -2.65 -2.24
CA LEU A 465 -14.43 -3.24 -2.34
C LEU A 465 -15.48 -2.23 -1.88
N VAL A 466 -16.51 -2.03 -2.70
CA VAL A 466 -17.78 -1.43 -2.29
C VAL A 466 -18.69 -2.59 -1.88
N PRO A 467 -18.95 -2.80 -0.57
CA PRO A 467 -19.56 -4.04 -0.05
C PRO A 467 -20.97 -4.34 -0.54
#